data_AF-A0A1G1HRL7-F1
#
_entry.id   AF-A0A1G1HRL7-F1
#
_cell.length_a   1.000
_cell.length_b   1.000
_cell.length_c   1.000
_cell.angle_alpha   90.00
_cell.angle_beta   90.00
_cell.angle_gamma   90.00
#
_symmetry.space_group_name_H-M   'P 1'
#
loop_
_entity.id
_entity.type
_entity.pdbx_description
1 polymer ?
#
loop_
_entity_poly.entity_id
_entity_poly.type
_entity_poly.pdbx_seq_one_letter_code
_entity_poly.pdbx_strand_id
1 'polypeptide(L)' 'MGKNPEKTSVTRDDIQPLCPVYGRELDKAKAAAGGGWNFKCVELIPKRLAINPFEGCTHGLNCNCGRERRR' A
#
# COMPACT_ATOMS: atom_id res chain seq x y z
N MET A 1 16.88 13.11 -27.50
CA MET A 1 15.59 13.46 -26.86
C MET A 1 15.15 12.27 -26.01
N GLY A 2 15.57 12.22 -24.74
CA GLY A 2 15.20 11.13 -23.84
C GLY A 2 13.75 11.30 -23.42
N LYS A 3 12.90 10.31 -23.71
CA LYS A 3 11.52 10.26 -23.22
C LYS A 3 11.58 10.29 -21.70
N ASN A 4 11.13 11.39 -21.09
CA ASN A 4 10.87 11.43 -19.65
C ASN A 4 9.90 10.27 -19.35
N PRO A 5 10.18 9.41 -18.37
CA PRO A 5 9.19 8.44 -17.95
C PRO A 5 7.96 9.24 -17.49
N GLU A 6 6.82 9.01 -18.13
CA GLU A 6 5.55 9.55 -17.69
C GLU A 6 5.43 9.25 -16.20
N LYS A 7 5.41 10.30 -15.37
CA LYS A 7 5.13 10.16 -13.94
C LYS A 7 3.70 9.65 -13.85
N THR A 8 3.54 8.35 -13.70
CA THR A 8 2.27 7.75 -13.32
C THR A 8 1.93 8.31 -11.95
N SER A 9 0.98 9.24 -11.91
CA SER A 9 0.50 9.85 -10.68
C SER A 9 -0.15 8.77 -9.82
N VAL A 10 0.58 8.29 -8.82
CA VAL A 10 0.07 7.34 -7.82
C VAL A 10 -0.93 8.07 -6.94
N THR A 11 -2.16 7.56 -6.87
CA THR A 11 -3.21 8.08 -5.98
C THR A 11 -3.28 7.25 -4.70
N ARG A 12 -4.02 7.73 -3.69
CA ARG A 12 -4.23 6.97 -2.44
C ARG A 12 -4.90 5.61 -2.69
N ASP A 13 -5.70 5.50 -3.74
CA ASP A 13 -6.34 4.26 -4.17
C ASP A 13 -5.40 3.29 -4.89
N ASP A 14 -4.18 3.71 -5.23
CA ASP A 14 -3.15 2.83 -5.79
C ASP A 14 -2.26 2.20 -4.71
N ILE A 15 -2.28 2.73 -3.48
CA ILE A 15 -1.41 2.23 -2.39
C ILE A 15 -2.01 0.96 -1.80
N GLN A 16 -1.23 -0.13 -1.76
CA GLN A 16 -1.57 -1.28 -0.93
C GLN A 16 -1.24 -0.95 0.54
N PRO A 17 -2.24 -0.91 1.42
CA PRO A 17 -1.98 -0.65 2.83
C PRO A 17 -1.28 -1.85 3.47
N LEU A 18 -0.57 -1.61 4.57
CA LEU A 18 0.14 -2.65 5.30
C LEU A 18 -0.70 -3.16 6.47
N CYS A 19 -0.53 -4.45 6.76
CA CYS A 19 -0.96 -5.08 7.99
C CYS A 19 -0.22 -4.42 9.18
N PRO A 20 -0.94 -3.88 10.18
CA PRO A 20 -0.30 -3.27 11.35
C PRO A 20 0.50 -4.26 12.20
N VAL A 21 0.17 -5.55 12.13
CA VAL A 21 0.83 -6.60 12.94
C VAL A 21 2.09 -7.14 12.27
N TYR A 22 2.06 -7.35 10.95
CA TYR A 22 3.15 -8.02 10.22
C TYR A 22 3.93 -7.11 9.27
N GLY A 23 3.49 -5.87 9.07
CA GLY A 23 4.10 -4.93 8.11
C GLY A 23 4.01 -5.40 6.65
N ARG A 24 3.19 -6.41 6.35
CA ARG A 24 3.02 -6.97 5.00
C ARG A 24 1.86 -6.31 4.27
N GLU A 25 1.97 -6.22 2.95
CA GLU A 25 0.94 -5.65 2.10
C GLU A 25 -0.38 -6.41 2.18
N LEU A 26 -1.47 -5.66 2.28
CA LEU A 26 -2.82 -6.15 2.24
C LEU A 26 -3.31 -6.12 0.79
N ASP A 27 -3.72 -7.28 0.30
CA ASP A 27 -4.22 -7.43 -1.06
C ASP A 27 -5.63 -6.83 -1.17
N LYS A 28 -5.79 -5.80 -2.00
CA LYS A 28 -7.09 -5.13 -2.20
C LYS A 28 -8.15 -6.03 -2.82
N ALA A 29 -7.77 -7.01 -3.64
CA ALA A 29 -8.71 -7.97 -4.21
C ALA A 29 -9.24 -8.95 -3.15
N LYS A 30 -8.55 -9.07 -2.00
CA LYS A 30 -8.99 -9.85 -0.84
C LYS A 30 -9.65 -9.01 0.26
N ALA A 31 -10.09 -7.80 -0.06
CA ALA A 31 -10.88 -6.99 0.86
C ALA A 31 -12.18 -7.73 1.22
N ALA A 32 -12.48 -7.82 2.52
CA ALA A 32 -13.71 -8.45 3.00
C ALA A 32 -14.91 -7.52 2.82
N ALA A 33 -16.07 -8.09 2.49
CA ALA A 33 -17.35 -7.38 2.46
C ALA A 33 -17.68 -6.90 3.89
N GLY A 34 -17.45 -5.62 4.18
CA GLY A 34 -17.57 -5.05 5.54
C GLY A 34 -16.47 -4.06 5.91
N GLY A 35 -15.43 -3.90 5.08
CA GLY A 35 -14.44 -2.84 5.25
C GLY A 35 -13.20 -3.25 6.01
N GLY A 36 -12.52 -4.29 5.53
CA GLY A 36 -11.24 -4.77 6.07
C GLY A 36 -10.54 -5.75 5.14
N TRP A 37 -9.47 -6.38 5.63
CA TRP A 37 -8.67 -7.37 4.89
C TRP A 37 -8.49 -8.65 5.70
N ASN A 38 -8.73 -9.79 5.05
CA ASN A 38 -8.37 -11.08 5.62
C ASN A 38 -6.89 -11.35 5.34
N PHE A 39 -6.04 -11.18 6.36
CA PHE A 39 -4.62 -11.47 6.27
C PHE A 39 -4.34 -12.80 6.94
N LYS A 40 -3.52 -13.66 6.31
CA LYS A 40 -3.29 -15.08 6.67
C LYS A 40 -2.90 -15.38 8.14
N CYS A 41 -2.64 -14.36 8.95
CA CYS A 41 -2.12 -14.50 10.31
C CYS A 41 -2.96 -13.77 11.39
N VAL A 42 -4.03 -13.04 11.05
CA VAL A 42 -4.94 -12.41 12.03
C VAL A 42 -6.39 -12.53 11.56
N GLU A 43 -7.33 -12.61 12.51
CA GLU A 43 -8.74 -12.25 12.26
C GLU A 43 -8.82 -10.89 11.55
N LEU A 44 -9.87 -10.73 10.72
CA LEU A 44 -10.18 -9.56 9.89
C LEU A 44 -9.50 -8.25 10.34
N ILE A 45 -8.63 -7.68 9.50
CA ILE A 45 -7.99 -6.38 9.76
C ILE A 45 -8.94 -5.27 9.31
N PRO A 46 -9.51 -4.47 10.24
CA PRO A 46 -10.42 -3.39 9.87
C PRO A 46 -9.68 -2.31 9.07
N LYS A 47 -10.38 -1.66 8.14
CA LYS A 47 -9.79 -0.62 7.28
C LYS A 47 -9.13 0.53 8.06
N ARG A 48 -9.66 0.84 9.24
CA ARG A 48 -9.16 1.88 10.14
C ARG A 48 -7.81 1.56 10.78
N LEU A 49 -7.45 0.28 10.88
CA LEU A 49 -6.18 -0.17 11.46
C LEU A 49 -5.10 -0.42 10.41
N ALA A 50 -5.46 -0.40 9.12
CA ALA A 50 -4.52 -0.60 8.04
C ALA A 50 -3.58 0.60 7.90
N ILE A 51 -2.29 0.34 7.78
CA ILE A 51 -1.26 1.38 7.77
C ILE A 51 -1.02 1.83 6.34
N ASN A 52 -1.00 3.15 6.10
CA ASN A 52 -0.49 3.68 4.85
C ASN A 52 1.06 3.70 4.92
N PRO A 53 1.77 2.90 4.10
CA PRO A 53 3.24 2.81 4.15
C PRO A 53 3.96 4.13 3.86
N PHE A 54 3.27 5.10 3.27
CA PHE A 54 3.83 6.39 2.90
C PHE A 54 3.39 7.52 3.84
N GLU A 55 2.59 7.21 4.85
CA GLU A 55 2.19 8.19 5.85
C GLU A 55 3.44 8.67 6.63
N GLY A 56 3.64 9.99 6.66
CA GLY A 56 4.84 10.60 7.24
C GLY A 56 6.09 10.58 6.34
N CYS A 57 6.08 9.96 5.15
CA CYS A 57 7.18 10.10 4.20
C CYS A 57 7.14 11.52 3.58
N THR A 58 8.26 12.26 3.63
CA THR A 58 8.38 13.60 3.02
C THR A 58 8.17 13.59 1.51
N HIS A 59 8.43 12.45 0.86
CA HIS A 59 8.18 12.22 -0.55
C HIS A 59 6.72 11.76 -0.85
N GLY A 60 5.92 11.51 0.20
CA GLY A 60 4.52 11.09 0.11
C GLY A 60 4.33 9.89 -0.82
N LEU A 61 3.36 9.98 -1.74
CA LEU A 61 3.04 8.92 -2.70
C LEU A 61 4.13 8.67 -3.75
N ASN A 62 5.12 9.56 -3.86
CA ASN A 62 6.28 9.41 -4.74
C ASN A 62 7.47 8.73 -4.04
N CYS A 63 7.28 8.31 -2.79
CA CYS A 63 8.31 7.67 -1.98
C CYS A 63 8.68 6.31 -2.61
N ASN A 64 9.94 6.15 -3.00
CA ASN A 64 10.47 4.87 -3.52
C ASN A 64 11.18 4.05 -2.43
N CYS A 65 11.12 4.49 -1.17
CA CYS A 65 11.70 3.78 -0.04
C CYS A 65 10.96 2.44 0.14
N GLY A 66 11.68 1.32 0.01
CA GLY A 66 11.11 -0.02 0.17
C GLY A 66 10.28 -0.55 -1.01
N ARG A 67 10.08 0.25 -2.07
CA ARG A 67 9.45 -0.25 -3.31
C ARG A 67 10.45 -1.18 -4.00
N GLU A 68 10.22 -2.49 -3.91
CA GLU A 68 11.06 -3.49 -4.56
C GLU A 68 11.15 -3.14 -6.05
N ARG A 69 12.34 -2.75 -6.51
CA ARG A 69 12.58 -2.62 -7.95
C ARG A 69 12.62 -4.05 -8.48
N ARG A 70 11.51 -4.52 -9.08
CA ARG A 70 11.56 -5.72 -9.91
C ARG A 70 12.67 -5.49 -10.94
N ARG A 71 13.78 -6.18 -10.76
CA ARG A 71 14.90 -6.26 -11.71
C ARG A 71 14.57 -7.31 -12.75
#